data_AF-A0A4S9VLV1-F1
#
_entry.id   AF-A0A4S9VLV1-F1
#
_cell.length_a   1.000
_cell.length_b   1.000
_cell.length_c   1.000
_cell.angle_alpha   90.00
_cell.angle_beta   90.00
_cell.angle_gamma   90.00
#
_symmetry.space_group_name_H-M   'P 1'
#
loop_
_entity.id
_entity.type
_entity.pdbx_description
1 polymer ?
#
loop_
_entity_poly.entity_id
_entity_poly.type
_entity_poly.pdbx_seq_one_letter_code
_entity_poly.pdbx_strand_id
1 'polypeptide(L)'
;MSAQQLLRNQTPQPPPNMSDAQEQSLSKLKASEWSSRRTTYFCDTCGSTVIGKLDGQLWIYTGALDQLEGVVQIQRQIFVKDTLDGGFSNWLKEDLPIKTHATLDNDLPAGWLEKNYQSTSKASDRLHAHCLCKGVEFWIARPLASSADPSNPRCDLHWENPERGDYDPKDPWWLKADRTKFHTVVCACDSCRLAASCDFVQWAYVPTTDISLSADGSVPFSHIFGTLKGYGSCKRVV
;
A
#
# COMPACT_ATOMS: atom_id res chain seq x y z
N MET A 1 31.98 -20.21 23.36
CA MET A 1 31.11 -20.22 22.16
C MET A 1 29.72 -19.86 22.63
N SER A 2 29.23 -18.66 22.26
CA SER A 2 27.98 -18.14 22.81
C SER A 2 26.76 -18.78 22.13
N ALA A 3 25.65 -18.88 22.84
CA ALA A 3 24.38 -19.42 22.34
C ALA A 3 23.88 -18.77 21.03
N GLN A 4 24.37 -17.56 20.70
CA GLN A 4 24.06 -16.86 19.46
C GLN A 4 24.72 -17.47 18.20
N GLN A 5 25.82 -18.21 18.35
CA GLN A 5 26.45 -18.92 17.21
C GLN A 5 25.72 -20.21 16.83
N LEU A 6 24.97 -20.82 17.76
CA LEU A 6 24.22 -22.06 17.51
C LEU A 6 22.92 -21.84 16.71
N LEU A 7 22.35 -20.63 16.75
CA LEU A 7 21.14 -20.27 15.99
C LEU A 7 21.40 -19.96 14.51
N ARG A 8 22.65 -19.69 14.12
CA ARG A 8 23.02 -19.33 12.73
C ARG A 8 23.22 -20.53 11.79
N ASN A 9 23.37 -21.74 12.33
CA ASN A 9 23.65 -22.95 11.55
C ASN A 9 22.43 -23.88 11.38
N GLN A 10 21.23 -23.41 11.74
CA GLN A 10 20.02 -24.17 11.45
C GLN A 10 19.60 -23.91 10.00
N THR A 11 19.76 -24.92 9.14
CA THR A 11 19.04 -25.01 7.87
C THR A 11 17.56 -24.69 8.15
N PRO A 12 16.88 -23.85 7.34
CA PRO A 12 15.47 -23.56 7.55
C PRO A 12 14.73 -24.88 7.66
N GLN A 13 14.19 -25.17 8.85
CA GLN A 13 13.33 -26.33 9.01
C GLN A 13 12.14 -26.13 8.07
N PRO A 14 11.70 -27.18 7.33
CA PRO A 14 10.46 -27.07 6.58
C PRO A 14 9.37 -26.59 7.55
N PRO A 15 8.52 -25.63 7.15
CA PRO A 15 7.51 -25.08 8.03
C PRO A 15 6.69 -26.23 8.61
N PRO A 16 6.43 -26.24 9.94
CA PRO A 16 5.64 -27.30 10.55
C PRO A 16 4.30 -27.41 9.82
N ASN A 17 3.80 -28.64 9.67
CA ASN A 17 2.46 -28.87 9.13
C ASN A 17 1.46 -28.03 9.94
N MET A 18 0.57 -27.36 9.21
CA MET A 18 -0.48 -26.51 9.80
C MET A 18 -1.38 -27.37 10.68
N SER A 19 -1.76 -26.87 11.86
CA SER A 19 -2.67 -27.60 12.73
C SER A 19 -4.10 -27.55 12.20
N ASP A 20 -4.91 -28.54 12.54
CA ASP A 20 -6.35 -28.58 12.20
C ASP A 20 -7.09 -27.31 12.63
N ALA A 21 -6.71 -26.73 13.77
CA ALA A 21 -7.28 -25.48 14.28
C ALA A 21 -6.92 -24.27 13.38
N GLN A 22 -5.70 -24.23 12.85
CA GLN A 22 -5.28 -23.20 11.89
C GLN A 22 -6.03 -23.35 10.57
N GLU A 23 -6.16 -24.57 10.04
CA GLU A 23 -6.93 -24.86 8.84
C GLU A 23 -8.41 -24.45 8.99
N GLN A 24 -9.03 -24.80 10.12
CA GLN A 24 -10.41 -24.45 10.41
C GLN A 24 -10.61 -22.93 10.46
N SER A 25 -9.68 -22.17 11.06
CA SER A 25 -9.73 -20.71 11.07
C SER A 25 -9.58 -20.11 9.67
N LEU A 26 -8.64 -20.61 8.87
CA LEU A 26 -8.43 -20.12 7.50
C LEU A 26 -9.63 -20.40 6.58
N SER A 27 -10.35 -21.50 6.81
CA SER A 27 -11.55 -21.86 6.02
C SER A 27 -12.68 -20.82 6.11
N LYS A 28 -12.66 -19.96 7.13
CA LYS A 28 -13.64 -18.86 7.32
C LYS A 28 -13.30 -17.61 6.53
N LEU A 29 -12.14 -17.57 5.87
CA LEU A 29 -11.65 -16.44 5.07
C LEU A 29 -11.66 -16.80 3.59
N LYS A 30 -11.67 -15.77 2.73
CA LYS A 30 -11.40 -15.96 1.30
C LYS A 30 -9.90 -15.97 1.08
N ALA A 31 -9.43 -16.81 0.17
CA ALA A 31 -8.03 -16.91 -0.21
C ALA A 31 -7.82 -16.40 -1.64
N SER A 32 -6.71 -15.71 -1.87
CA SER A 32 -6.21 -15.37 -3.19
C SER A 32 -4.74 -15.75 -3.29
N GLU A 33 -4.39 -16.54 -4.31
CA GLU A 33 -3.02 -16.92 -4.59
C GLU A 33 -2.34 -15.85 -5.43
N TRP A 34 -1.27 -15.27 -4.89
CA TRP A 34 -0.44 -14.30 -5.58
C TRP A 34 0.62 -14.95 -6.46
N SER A 35 1.12 -16.09 -6.01
CA SER A 35 2.08 -16.94 -6.70
C SER A 35 2.04 -18.33 -6.07
N SER A 36 2.81 -19.27 -6.61
CA SER A 36 3.03 -20.57 -5.98
C SER A 36 3.57 -20.50 -4.56
N ARG A 37 4.15 -19.35 -4.16
CA ARG A 37 4.76 -19.14 -2.85
C ARG A 37 3.87 -18.37 -1.88
N ARG A 38 2.92 -17.56 -2.37
CA ARG A 38 2.18 -16.59 -1.55
C ARG A 38 0.68 -16.69 -1.73
N THR A 39 -0.02 -16.84 -0.61
CA THR A 39 -1.48 -16.77 -0.52
C THR A 39 -1.88 -15.71 0.49
N THR A 40 -2.88 -14.91 0.18
CA THR A 40 -3.46 -13.93 1.12
C THR A 40 -4.88 -14.33 1.49
N TYR A 41 -5.20 -14.24 2.78
CA TYR A 41 -6.50 -14.55 3.33
C TYR A 41 -7.17 -13.29 3.85
N PHE A 42 -8.41 -13.04 3.41
CA PHE A 42 -9.13 -11.81 3.68
C PHE A 42 -10.59 -12.05 4.06
N CYS A 43 -11.17 -11.10 4.78
CA CYS A 43 -12.59 -11.13 5.14
C CYS A 43 -13.45 -10.91 3.89
N ASP A 44 -14.44 -11.77 3.65
CA ASP A 44 -15.33 -11.65 2.49
C ASP A 44 -16.35 -10.50 2.59
N THR A 45 -16.54 -9.99 3.80
CA THR A 45 -17.51 -8.95 4.12
C THR A 45 -16.92 -7.56 3.95
N CYS A 46 -15.70 -7.32 4.46
CA CYS A 46 -15.06 -6.00 4.41
C CYS A 46 -13.79 -5.92 3.53
N GLY A 47 -13.28 -7.05 3.04
CA GLY A 47 -12.07 -7.10 2.20
C GLY A 47 -10.73 -6.98 2.94
N SER A 48 -10.74 -6.75 4.25
CA SER A 48 -9.54 -6.64 5.08
C SER A 48 -8.69 -7.91 5.01
N THR A 49 -7.39 -7.78 4.71
CA THR A 49 -6.44 -8.90 4.59
C THR A 49 -5.82 -9.21 5.96
N VAL A 50 -6.20 -10.32 6.57
CA VAL A 50 -5.82 -10.60 7.96
C VAL A 50 -4.59 -11.49 8.05
N ILE A 51 -4.45 -12.45 7.13
CA ILE A 51 -3.40 -13.47 7.18
C ILE A 51 -2.73 -13.61 5.80
N GLY A 52 -1.41 -13.76 5.81
CA GLY A 52 -0.62 -14.17 4.65
C GLY A 52 0.01 -15.54 4.89
N LYS A 53 0.15 -16.33 3.83
CA LYS A 53 1.00 -17.51 3.79
C LYS A 53 2.10 -17.26 2.78
N LEU A 54 3.35 -17.38 3.19
CA LEU A 54 4.53 -17.27 2.33
C LEU A 54 5.43 -18.48 2.60
N ASP A 55 5.71 -19.26 1.56
CA ASP A 55 6.55 -20.47 1.63
C ASP A 55 6.11 -21.44 2.75
N GLY A 56 4.80 -21.62 2.89
CA GLY A 56 4.22 -22.50 3.92
C GLY A 56 4.05 -21.84 5.29
N GLN A 57 4.75 -20.74 5.58
CA GLN A 57 4.67 -20.04 6.86
C GLN A 57 3.53 -19.01 6.89
N LEU A 58 2.81 -18.93 8.01
CA LEU A 58 1.76 -17.95 8.24
C LEU A 58 2.29 -16.65 8.85
N TRP A 59 1.69 -15.54 8.45
CA TRP A 59 2.01 -14.18 8.86
C TRP A 59 0.71 -13.43 9.11
N ILE A 60 0.70 -12.55 10.12
CA ILE A 60 -0.47 -11.73 10.45
C ILE A 60 -0.19 -10.30 10.02
N TYR A 61 -1.17 -9.67 9.40
CA TYR A 61 -1.13 -8.26 9.07
C TYR A 61 -1.47 -7.45 10.33
N THR A 62 -0.49 -6.73 10.88
CA THR A 62 -0.58 -6.02 12.16
C THR A 62 -1.64 -4.93 12.19
N GLY A 63 -1.92 -4.30 11.04
CA GLY A 63 -3.00 -3.32 10.94
C GLY A 63 -4.40 -3.90 11.17
N ALA A 64 -4.57 -5.22 11.23
CA ALA A 64 -5.83 -5.85 11.63
C ALA A 64 -5.93 -6.14 13.15
N LEU A 65 -4.88 -5.86 13.93
CA LEU A 65 -4.85 -6.10 15.38
C LEU A 65 -5.34 -4.87 16.14
N ASP A 66 -6.12 -5.10 17.21
CA ASP A 66 -6.56 -4.04 18.12
C ASP A 66 -5.48 -3.66 19.14
N GLN A 67 -4.55 -4.56 19.43
CA GLN A 67 -3.47 -4.36 20.38
C GLN A 67 -2.12 -4.78 19.78
N LEU A 68 -1.22 -3.82 19.65
CA LEU A 68 0.16 -4.06 19.23
C LEU A 68 1.12 -4.10 20.43
N GLU A 69 0.91 -3.24 21.43
CA GLU A 69 1.80 -3.10 22.57
C GLU A 69 1.83 -4.38 23.42
N GLY A 70 3.05 -4.86 23.69
CA GLY A 70 3.28 -6.12 24.41
C GLY A 70 3.02 -7.40 23.60
N VAL A 71 2.46 -7.29 22.38
CA VAL A 71 2.13 -8.42 21.50
C VAL A 71 3.08 -8.49 20.31
N VAL A 72 3.40 -7.34 19.72
CA VAL A 72 4.20 -7.23 18.50
C VAL A 72 5.54 -6.58 18.81
N GLN A 73 6.61 -7.20 18.32
CA GLN A 73 7.95 -6.62 18.34
C GLN A 73 8.47 -6.47 16.91
N ILE A 74 8.79 -5.24 16.52
CA ILE A 74 9.36 -4.97 15.20
C ILE A 74 10.84 -5.38 15.20
N GLN A 75 11.18 -6.39 14.40
CA GLN A 75 12.52 -6.97 14.36
C GLN A 75 13.35 -6.51 13.16
N ARG A 76 12.71 -6.29 12.01
CA ARG A 76 13.36 -6.01 10.74
C ARG A 76 12.43 -5.32 9.75
N GLN A 77 13.03 -4.60 8.81
CA GLN A 77 12.37 -4.08 7.60
C GLN A 77 12.88 -4.87 6.41
N ILE A 78 11.97 -5.43 5.63
CA ILE A 78 12.28 -6.30 4.49
C ILE A 78 11.81 -5.65 3.18
N PHE A 79 12.34 -6.11 2.05
CA PHE A 79 12.02 -5.58 0.72
C PHE A 79 12.33 -4.08 0.54
N VAL A 80 13.25 -3.54 1.35
CA VAL A 80 13.58 -2.10 1.30
C VAL A 80 14.24 -1.72 -0.02
N LYS A 81 14.92 -2.66 -0.67
CA LYS A 81 15.52 -2.40 -1.99
C LYS A 81 14.49 -1.95 -3.04
N ASP A 82 13.28 -2.48 -2.96
CA ASP A 82 12.22 -2.21 -3.94
C ASP A 82 11.67 -0.78 -3.83
N THR A 83 11.91 -0.12 -2.69
CA THR A 83 11.50 1.28 -2.49
C THR A 83 12.36 2.27 -3.26
N LEU A 84 13.60 1.90 -3.59
CA LEU A 84 14.63 2.73 -4.26
C LEU A 84 15.09 3.96 -3.44
N ASP A 85 14.19 4.63 -2.74
CA ASP A 85 14.46 5.76 -1.85
C ASP A 85 14.64 5.35 -0.38
N GLY A 86 14.72 4.04 -0.13
CA GLY A 86 14.78 3.44 1.20
C GLY A 86 13.47 3.49 1.98
N GLY A 87 12.41 4.13 1.44
CA GLY A 87 11.09 4.21 2.03
C GLY A 87 11.10 4.59 3.51
N PHE A 88 10.23 3.94 4.28
CA PHE A 88 10.12 4.17 5.73
C PHE A 88 11.36 3.76 6.52
N SER A 89 12.29 2.96 5.96
CA SER A 89 13.54 2.62 6.67
C SER A 89 14.40 3.84 6.95
N ASN A 90 14.23 4.89 6.14
CA ASN A 90 14.93 6.15 6.33
C ASN A 90 14.27 7.05 7.39
N TRP A 91 13.00 6.84 7.73
CA TRP A 91 12.23 7.67 8.66
C TRP A 91 12.14 7.09 10.06
N LEU A 92 12.22 5.76 10.22
CA LEU A 92 12.25 5.10 11.54
C LEU A 92 13.62 5.17 12.22
N LYS A 93 14.50 6.06 11.73
CA LYS A 93 15.84 6.28 12.27
C LYS A 93 15.72 7.20 13.49
N GLU A 94 15.75 6.59 14.67
CA GLU A 94 16.59 7.05 15.80
C GLU A 94 16.37 6.20 17.07
N ASP A 95 15.21 5.55 17.25
CA ASP A 95 14.89 4.86 18.52
C ASP A 95 14.85 3.33 18.48
N LEU A 96 14.94 2.70 17.29
CA LEU A 96 14.82 1.25 17.16
C LEU A 96 15.99 0.67 16.34
N PRO A 97 16.83 -0.22 16.90
CA PRO A 97 17.94 -0.87 16.19
C PRO A 97 17.43 -1.97 15.25
N ILE A 98 16.64 -1.58 14.24
CA ILE A 98 15.99 -2.49 13.30
C ILE A 98 16.90 -2.73 12.10
N LYS A 99 17.07 -3.99 11.72
CA LYS A 99 17.82 -4.35 10.52
C LYS A 99 17.03 -4.04 9.25
N THR A 100 17.71 -3.47 8.26
CA THR A 100 17.19 -3.22 6.92
C THR A 100 17.64 -4.34 6.00
N HIS A 101 16.71 -4.91 5.23
CA HIS A 101 16.99 -5.98 4.28
C HIS A 101 16.45 -5.64 2.88
N ALA A 102 17.23 -6.01 1.86
CA ALA A 102 16.85 -5.92 0.46
C ALA A 102 15.71 -6.88 0.12
N THR A 103 15.72 -8.07 0.71
CA THR A 103 14.70 -9.11 0.59
C THR A 103 14.41 -9.68 1.98
N LEU A 104 14.06 -10.97 2.13
CA LEU A 104 13.86 -11.59 3.44
C LEU A 104 15.17 -11.76 4.23
N ASP A 105 16.26 -12.13 3.55
CA ASP A 105 17.51 -12.60 4.19
C ASP A 105 18.77 -11.85 3.75
N ASN A 106 18.62 -10.82 2.90
CA ASN A 106 19.74 -10.05 2.36
C ASN A 106 19.85 -8.70 3.04
N ASP A 107 20.88 -8.45 3.84
CA ASP A 107 21.07 -7.20 4.57
C ASP A 107 21.34 -6.01 3.62
N LEU A 108 20.88 -4.82 4.03
CA LEU A 108 21.23 -3.52 3.45
C LEU A 108 21.86 -2.63 4.51
N PRO A 109 22.76 -1.70 4.13
CA PRO A 109 23.26 -0.72 5.06
C PRO A 109 22.14 0.18 5.57
N ALA A 110 22.26 0.65 6.82
CA ALA A 110 21.37 1.67 7.34
C ALA A 110 21.43 2.91 6.45
N GLY A 111 20.28 3.48 6.12
CA GLY A 111 20.23 4.61 5.20
C GLY A 111 20.41 4.27 3.74
N TRP A 112 20.15 3.02 3.35
CA TRP A 112 20.23 2.61 1.96
C TRP A 112 19.31 3.46 1.06
N LEU A 113 19.88 3.84 -0.08
CA LEU A 113 19.28 4.64 -1.15
C LEU A 113 19.89 4.16 -2.48
N GLU A 114 19.07 3.97 -3.51
CA GLU A 114 19.53 3.71 -4.86
C GLU A 114 20.13 4.98 -5.46
N LYS A 115 21.46 5.00 -5.60
CA LYS A 115 22.20 6.20 -6.03
C LYS A 115 22.06 6.49 -7.52
N ASN A 116 21.73 5.49 -8.32
CA ASN A 116 21.69 5.60 -9.78
C ASN A 116 20.26 5.60 -10.35
N TYR A 117 19.25 5.84 -9.50
CA TYR A 117 17.88 5.92 -9.99
C TYR A 117 17.67 7.18 -10.83
N GLN A 118 17.36 6.98 -12.11
CA GLN A 118 16.86 8.02 -12.99
C GLN A 118 15.49 7.60 -13.49
N SER A 119 14.49 8.46 -13.27
CA SER A 119 13.17 8.22 -13.83
C SER A 119 13.24 8.34 -15.35
N THR A 120 12.88 7.28 -16.06
CA THR A 120 12.77 7.26 -17.52
C THR A 120 11.39 7.73 -18.01
N SER A 121 10.49 8.07 -17.08
CA SER A 121 9.10 8.41 -17.40
C SER A 121 8.99 9.79 -18.05
N LYS A 122 8.18 9.86 -19.10
CA LYS A 122 7.84 11.09 -19.81
C LYS A 122 6.61 11.76 -19.20
N ALA A 123 6.41 13.03 -19.54
CA ALA A 123 5.23 13.78 -19.10
C ALA A 123 3.91 13.19 -19.66
N SER A 124 3.96 12.59 -20.85
CA SER A 124 2.83 11.93 -21.51
C SER A 124 2.48 10.55 -20.94
N ASP A 125 3.36 9.98 -20.11
CA ASP A 125 3.17 8.63 -19.61
C ASP A 125 2.02 8.60 -18.60
N ARG A 126 1.21 7.55 -18.69
CA ARG A 126 0.17 7.25 -17.69
C ARG A 126 0.61 6.04 -16.87
N LEU A 127 0.46 6.14 -15.56
CA LEU A 127 0.71 5.04 -14.64
C LEU A 127 -0.43 4.03 -14.75
N HIS A 128 -0.12 2.83 -15.22
CA HIS A 128 -1.07 1.73 -15.24
C HIS A 128 -1.20 1.13 -13.83
N ALA A 129 -2.42 1.16 -13.30
CA ALA A 129 -2.77 0.57 -12.01
C ALA A 129 -3.76 -0.57 -12.24
N HIS A 130 -3.51 -1.72 -11.61
CA HIS A 130 -4.41 -2.86 -11.71
C HIS A 130 -4.35 -3.72 -10.44
N CYS A 131 -5.43 -4.44 -10.16
CA CYS A 131 -5.39 -5.50 -9.16
C CYS A 131 -4.62 -6.73 -9.72
N LEU A 132 -4.20 -7.62 -8.84
CA LEU A 132 -3.40 -8.78 -9.23
C LEU A 132 -4.07 -9.66 -10.29
N CYS A 133 -5.38 -9.91 -10.15
CA CYS A 133 -6.15 -10.70 -11.12
C CYS A 133 -6.52 -9.93 -12.38
N LYS A 134 -6.17 -8.64 -12.47
CA LYS A 134 -6.54 -7.71 -13.56
C LYS A 134 -8.05 -7.56 -13.80
N GLY A 135 -8.90 -7.98 -12.84
CA GLY A 135 -10.33 -7.70 -12.89
C GLY A 135 -10.64 -6.20 -12.77
N VAL A 136 -9.68 -5.41 -12.30
CA VAL A 136 -9.74 -3.94 -12.19
C VAL A 136 -8.45 -3.40 -12.77
N GLU A 137 -8.54 -2.51 -13.75
CA GLU A 137 -7.41 -1.80 -14.36
C GLU A 137 -7.81 -0.38 -14.74
N PHE A 138 -6.88 0.56 -14.57
CA PHE A 138 -7.07 1.97 -14.91
C PHE A 138 -5.70 2.66 -15.06
N TRP A 139 -5.71 3.87 -15.60
CA TRP A 139 -4.51 4.65 -15.89
C TRP A 139 -4.59 6.02 -15.23
N ILE A 140 -3.53 6.38 -14.52
CA ILE A 140 -3.40 7.69 -13.87
C ILE A 140 -2.46 8.55 -14.71
N ALA A 141 -2.94 9.68 -15.21
CA ALA A 141 -2.10 10.70 -15.82
C ALA A 141 -1.30 11.44 -14.75
N ARG A 142 -0.18 12.05 -15.16
CA ARG A 142 0.41 13.14 -14.37
C ARG A 142 -0.59 14.31 -14.28
N PRO A 143 -0.45 15.22 -13.29
CA PRO A 143 -1.29 16.40 -13.23
C PRO A 143 -1.35 17.12 -14.58
N LEU A 144 -2.57 17.30 -15.08
CA LEU A 144 -2.92 18.02 -16.29
C LEU A 144 -3.29 19.46 -15.93
N ALA A 145 -3.42 20.32 -16.95
CA ALA A 145 -3.99 21.65 -16.74
C ALA A 145 -5.40 21.58 -16.12
N SER A 146 -6.19 20.57 -16.51
CA SER A 146 -7.54 20.30 -15.99
C SER A 146 -7.57 19.79 -14.54
N SER A 147 -6.44 19.33 -13.98
CA SER A 147 -6.35 18.91 -12.57
C SER A 147 -6.48 20.08 -11.61
N ALA A 148 -6.09 21.28 -12.05
CA ALA A 148 -6.15 22.50 -11.26
C ALA A 148 -7.42 23.31 -11.54
N ASP A 149 -8.23 22.92 -12.53
CA ASP A 149 -9.42 23.65 -12.94
C ASP A 149 -10.59 23.34 -12.01
N PRO A 150 -11.02 24.29 -11.17
CA PRO A 150 -12.09 24.05 -10.21
C PRO A 150 -13.47 24.07 -10.87
N SER A 151 -13.57 24.52 -12.11
CA SER A 151 -14.80 24.46 -12.92
C SER A 151 -14.97 23.13 -13.65
N ASN A 152 -13.95 22.26 -13.60
CA ASN A 152 -14.01 20.95 -14.23
C ASN A 152 -15.01 20.05 -13.49
N PRO A 153 -16.13 19.66 -14.13
CA PRO A 153 -17.15 18.83 -13.47
C PRO A 153 -16.67 17.40 -13.17
N ARG A 154 -15.50 17.00 -13.70
CA ARG A 154 -14.84 15.73 -13.40
C ARG A 154 -13.74 15.86 -12.35
N CYS A 155 -13.60 17.01 -11.70
CA CYS A 155 -12.78 17.15 -10.51
C CYS A 155 -13.66 16.88 -9.29
N ASP A 156 -13.54 15.69 -8.71
CA ASP A 156 -14.28 15.24 -7.54
C ASP A 156 -13.60 15.59 -6.21
N LEU A 157 -12.40 16.18 -6.25
CA LEU A 157 -11.76 16.70 -5.06
C LEU A 157 -12.46 17.99 -4.60
N HIS A 158 -12.93 17.97 -3.36
CA HIS A 158 -13.68 19.08 -2.79
C HIS A 158 -12.83 20.35 -2.67
N TRP A 159 -13.51 21.48 -2.89
CA TRP A 159 -12.95 22.83 -2.76
C TRP A 159 -12.45 23.10 -1.34
N GLU A 160 -13.11 22.54 -0.34
CA GLU A 160 -12.78 22.71 1.07
C GLU A 160 -12.18 21.41 1.61
N ASN A 161 -11.04 21.54 2.28
CA ASN A 161 -10.46 20.47 3.07
C ASN A 161 -10.38 20.96 4.54
N PRO A 162 -11.13 20.36 5.47
CA PRO A 162 -11.18 20.82 6.87
C PRO A 162 -9.82 20.91 7.56
N GLU A 163 -8.84 20.13 7.10
CA GLU A 163 -7.48 20.09 7.66
C GLU A 163 -6.51 21.02 6.93
N ARG A 164 -6.84 21.50 5.73
CA ARG A 164 -5.90 22.21 4.84
C ARG A 164 -6.37 23.59 4.41
N GLY A 165 -7.61 23.94 4.72
CA GLY A 165 -8.23 25.21 4.36
C GLY A 165 -8.86 25.18 2.97
N ASP A 166 -9.20 26.38 2.52
CA ASP A 166 -9.90 26.60 1.27
C ASP A 166 -8.95 26.42 0.07
N TYR A 167 -9.50 25.94 -1.03
CA TYR A 167 -8.80 25.90 -2.31
C TYR A 167 -8.44 27.32 -2.77
N ASP A 168 -7.14 27.53 -3.03
CA ASP A 168 -6.62 28.65 -3.80
C ASP A 168 -6.42 28.20 -5.26
N PRO A 169 -7.04 28.85 -6.26
CA PRO A 169 -6.75 28.57 -7.68
C PRO A 169 -5.26 28.67 -8.04
N LYS A 170 -4.47 29.43 -7.28
CA LYS A 170 -3.02 29.55 -7.42
C LYS A 170 -2.27 28.41 -6.72
N ASP A 171 -2.86 27.75 -5.74
CA ASP A 171 -2.26 26.61 -5.03
C ASP A 171 -3.32 25.57 -4.62
N PRO A 172 -3.83 24.75 -5.57
CA PRO A 172 -4.76 23.68 -5.25
C PRO A 172 -4.15 22.70 -4.24
N TRP A 173 -4.82 22.44 -3.12
CA TRP A 173 -4.22 21.70 -2.00
C TRP A 173 -3.79 20.27 -2.35
N TRP A 174 -4.41 19.66 -3.38
CA TRP A 174 -4.09 18.32 -3.90
C TRP A 174 -2.94 18.31 -4.91
N LEU A 175 -2.40 19.47 -5.29
CA LEU A 175 -1.24 19.61 -6.16
C LEU A 175 -0.02 20.08 -5.36
N LYS A 176 1.16 19.57 -5.74
CA LYS A 176 2.45 19.84 -5.10
C LYS A 176 3.56 19.96 -6.14
N ALA A 177 4.71 20.47 -5.71
CA ALA A 177 5.90 20.66 -6.54
C ALA A 177 5.56 21.41 -7.84
N ASP A 178 5.11 22.66 -7.71
CA ASP A 178 4.68 23.51 -8.83
C ASP A 178 3.65 22.82 -9.74
N ARG A 179 2.70 22.12 -9.11
CA ARG A 179 1.60 21.39 -9.77
C ARG A 179 2.03 20.23 -10.67
N THR A 180 3.23 19.70 -10.46
CA THR A 180 3.72 18.54 -11.22
C THR A 180 3.47 17.21 -10.52
N LYS A 181 3.05 17.24 -9.25
CA LYS A 181 2.77 16.05 -8.43
C LYS A 181 1.45 16.17 -7.71
N PHE A 182 0.79 15.04 -7.50
CA PHE A 182 -0.35 14.94 -6.59
C PHE A 182 0.12 14.94 -5.14
N HIS A 183 -0.72 15.46 -4.25
CA HIS A 183 -0.49 15.43 -2.82
C HIS A 183 -0.65 14.00 -2.30
N THR A 184 0.27 13.58 -1.44
CA THR A 184 0.24 12.26 -0.80
C THR A 184 0.26 12.39 0.71
N VAL A 185 -0.41 11.49 1.41
CA VAL A 185 -0.43 11.42 2.88
C VAL A 185 -0.17 10.00 3.36
N VAL A 186 0.27 9.91 4.61
CA VAL A 186 0.34 8.66 5.36
C VAL A 186 -0.76 8.74 6.41
N CYS A 187 -1.78 7.89 6.29
CA CYS A 187 -2.92 7.87 7.19
C CYS A 187 -2.84 6.67 8.13
N ALA A 188 -2.97 6.91 9.44
CA ALA A 188 -2.97 5.88 10.48
C ALA A 188 -4.32 5.82 11.23
N CYS A 189 -5.40 6.39 10.68
CA CYS A 189 -6.71 6.30 11.33
C CYS A 189 -7.23 4.85 11.30
N ASP A 190 -8.07 4.50 12.27
CA ASP A 190 -8.59 3.12 12.40
C ASP A 190 -9.31 2.64 11.15
N SER A 191 -10.07 3.50 10.47
CA SER A 191 -10.76 3.11 9.23
C SER A 191 -9.78 2.69 8.14
N CYS A 192 -8.70 3.46 7.92
CA CYS A 192 -7.69 3.11 6.91
C CYS A 192 -6.89 1.88 7.33
N ARG A 193 -6.44 1.87 8.59
CA ARG A 193 -5.65 0.80 9.18
C ARG A 193 -6.36 -0.54 9.12
N LEU A 194 -7.61 -0.60 9.57
CA LEU A 194 -8.43 -1.82 9.58
C LEU A 194 -8.82 -2.27 8.16
N ALA A 195 -9.15 -1.34 7.27
CA ALA A 195 -9.56 -1.69 5.90
C ALA A 195 -8.40 -2.23 5.06
N ALA A 196 -7.23 -1.60 5.14
CA ALA A 196 -6.03 -2.02 4.40
C ALA A 196 -5.20 -3.09 5.14
N SER A 197 -5.50 -3.32 6.42
CA SER A 197 -4.72 -4.19 7.31
C SER A 197 -3.25 -3.80 7.39
N CYS A 198 -2.98 -2.50 7.33
CA CYS A 198 -1.63 -1.94 7.36
C CYS A 198 -1.58 -0.86 8.44
N ASP A 199 -0.54 -0.85 9.27
CA ASP A 199 -0.44 0.08 10.40
C ASP A 199 -0.53 1.56 9.99
N PHE A 200 -0.15 1.85 8.75
CA PHE A 200 -0.33 3.13 8.08
C PHE A 200 -0.51 2.90 6.58
N VAL A 201 -1.37 3.69 5.95
CA VAL A 201 -1.72 3.58 4.53
C VAL A 201 -1.26 4.82 3.80
N GLN A 202 -0.56 4.65 2.67
CA GLN A 202 -0.19 5.75 1.81
C GLN A 202 -1.35 6.06 0.86
N TRP A 203 -1.86 7.29 0.90
CA TRP A 203 -2.87 7.78 -0.02
C TRP A 203 -2.29 8.84 -0.95
N ALA A 204 -2.80 8.88 -2.19
CA ALA A 204 -2.60 9.96 -3.13
C ALA A 204 -3.95 10.56 -3.49
N TYR A 205 -4.04 11.89 -3.49
CA TYR A 205 -5.25 12.60 -3.89
C TYR A 205 -5.17 12.90 -5.38
N VAL A 206 -5.75 12.01 -6.18
CA VAL A 206 -5.79 12.11 -7.64
C VAL A 206 -7.22 12.45 -8.05
N PRO A 207 -7.47 13.60 -8.70
CA PRO A 207 -8.79 13.90 -9.23
C PRO A 207 -9.20 12.89 -10.31
N THR A 208 -10.48 12.54 -10.37
CA THR A 208 -11.01 11.59 -11.37
C THR A 208 -10.81 12.03 -12.81
N THR A 209 -10.67 13.34 -13.08
CA THR A 209 -10.30 13.86 -14.41
C THR A 209 -8.93 13.37 -14.90
N ASP A 210 -8.04 12.95 -14.00
CA ASP A 210 -6.71 12.45 -14.30
C ASP A 210 -6.67 10.91 -14.40
N ILE A 211 -7.82 10.26 -14.20
CA ILE A 211 -7.96 8.80 -14.26
C ILE A 211 -8.73 8.41 -15.52
N SER A 212 -8.27 7.35 -16.20
CA SER A 212 -8.93 6.78 -17.38
C SER A 212 -9.04 5.26 -17.31
N LEU A 213 -10.06 4.70 -17.96
CA LEU A 213 -10.24 3.25 -18.12
C LEU A 213 -9.57 2.72 -19.41
N SER A 214 -8.78 3.55 -20.06
CA SER A 214 -8.03 3.23 -21.27
C SER A 214 -6.63 3.83 -21.18
N ALA A 215 -5.67 3.14 -21.80
CA ALA A 215 -4.26 3.53 -21.78
C ALA A 215 -3.98 4.85 -22.50
N ASP A 216 -4.79 5.22 -23.49
CA ASP A 216 -4.67 6.48 -24.24
C ASP A 216 -5.42 7.66 -23.57
N GLY A 217 -6.23 7.39 -22.55
CA GLY A 217 -7.03 8.40 -21.86
C GLY A 217 -8.37 8.70 -22.51
N SER A 218 -8.76 8.00 -23.57
CA SER A 218 -9.98 8.26 -24.34
C SER A 218 -11.26 7.90 -23.59
N VAL A 219 -11.21 6.88 -22.72
CA VAL A 219 -12.31 6.42 -21.87
C VAL A 219 -12.16 7.04 -20.48
N PRO A 220 -13.04 7.97 -20.07
CA PRO A 220 -13.01 8.59 -18.74
C PRO A 220 -13.22 7.57 -17.63
N PHE A 221 -12.77 7.91 -16.42
CA PHE A 221 -13.05 7.13 -15.23
C PHE A 221 -14.55 7.03 -14.92
N SER A 222 -14.93 5.90 -14.32
CA SER A 222 -16.24 5.62 -13.72
C SER A 222 -15.98 4.90 -12.40
N HIS A 223 -16.78 5.17 -11.37
CA HIS A 223 -16.69 4.42 -10.09
C HIS A 223 -17.15 2.95 -10.22
N ILE A 224 -17.81 2.61 -11.33
CA ILE A 224 -18.29 1.26 -11.62
C ILE A 224 -17.56 0.78 -12.88
N PHE A 225 -16.61 -0.14 -12.70
CA PHE A 225 -15.87 -0.79 -13.77
C PHE A 225 -15.25 -2.11 -13.31
N GLY A 226 -14.94 -2.98 -14.26
CA GLY A 226 -14.28 -4.25 -13.99
C GLY A 226 -15.06 -5.10 -12.99
N THR A 227 -14.35 -5.62 -11.99
CA THR A 227 -14.90 -6.46 -10.92
C THR A 227 -15.01 -5.73 -9.58
N LEU A 228 -14.96 -4.39 -9.56
CA LEU A 228 -15.05 -3.62 -8.30
C LEU A 228 -16.39 -3.84 -7.60
N LYS A 229 -16.33 -3.83 -6.26
CA LYS A 229 -17.50 -3.80 -5.39
C LYS A 229 -17.36 -2.62 -4.44
N GLY A 230 -18.43 -1.86 -4.29
CA GLY A 230 -18.52 -0.78 -3.31
C GLY A 230 -18.94 -1.32 -1.94
N TYR A 231 -18.32 -0.81 -0.89
CA TYR A 231 -18.69 -1.07 0.49
C TYR A 231 -18.87 0.26 1.20
N GLY A 232 -20.02 0.46 1.85
CA GLY A 232 -20.25 1.67 2.64
C GLY A 232 -19.40 1.64 3.91
N SER A 233 -18.36 2.48 3.97
CA SER A 233 -17.48 2.58 5.13
C SER A 233 -18.12 3.35 6.30
N CYS A 234 -19.11 4.20 6.02
CA CYS A 234 -20.02 4.76 7.02
C CYS A 234 -21.34 5.22 6.37
N LYS A 235 -22.40 5.44 7.17
CA LYS A 235 -23.71 5.91 6.67
C LYS A 235 -23.71 7.30 6.02
N ARG A 236 -22.56 8.02 6.02
CA ARG A 236 -22.44 9.41 5.54
C ARG A 236 -21.60 9.58 4.27
N VAL A 237 -21.03 8.51 3.73
CA VAL A 237 -20.31 8.57 2.45
C VAL A 237 -21.14 7.75 1.47
N VAL A 238 -21.92 8.46 0.65
CA VAL A 238 -22.75 7.93 -0.45
C VAL A 238 -22.02 8.19 -1.75
#